data_AF-A0A7X7IRA7-F1
#
_entry.id   AF-A0A7X7IRA7-F1
#
_cell.length_a   1.000
_cell.length_b   1.000
_cell.length_c   1.000
_cell.angle_alpha   90.00
_cell.angle_beta   90.00
_cell.angle_gamma   90.00
#
_symmetry.space_group_name_H-M   'P 1'
#
loop_
_entity.id
_entity.type
_entity.pdbx_description
1 polymer ?
#
loop_
_entity_poly.entity_id
_entity_poly.type
_entity_poly.pdbx_seq_one_letter_code
_entity_poly.pdbx_strand_id
1 'polypeptide(L)'
;IGEARRDVCEGRILPVPVHLRDKHYGGAKRLGHGEGYQYAHDHPDGIAAQDYLGVEREYYRPTDRGFERELAQRLETIRVRLREGREE
;
A
#
# COMPACT_ATOMS: atom_id res chain seq x y z
N ILE A 1 5.99 -12.04 7.19
CA ILE A 1 5.34 -12.65 6.00
C ILE A 1 4.43 -13.85 6.31
N GLY A 2 4.62 -14.60 7.40
CA GLY A 2 3.77 -15.76 7.73
C GLY A 2 2.28 -15.43 7.89
N GLU A 3 1.95 -14.31 8.55
CA GLU A 3 0.56 -13.82 8.68
C GLU A 3 -0.08 -13.55 7.30
N ALA A 4 0.61 -12.82 6.41
CA ALA A 4 0.11 -12.55 5.07
C ALA A 4 -0.11 -13.84 4.25
N ARG A 5 0.81 -14.82 4.34
CA ARG A 5 0.64 -16.11 3.66
C ARG A 5 -0.56 -16.88 4.20
N ARG A 6 -0.78 -16.84 5.52
CA ARG A 6 -1.94 -17.47 6.16
C ARG A 6 -3.23 -16.85 5.65
N ASP A 7 -3.32 -15.52 5.56
CA ASP A 7 -4.50 -14.83 5.07
C ASP A 7 -4.85 -15.24 3.63
N VAL A 8 -3.83 -15.41 2.76
CA VAL A 8 -4.02 -15.94 1.40
C VAL A 8 -4.53 -17.39 1.42
N CYS A 9 -3.92 -18.28 2.21
CA CYS A 9 -4.33 -19.68 2.29
C CYS A 9 -5.74 -19.86 2.88
N GLU A 10 -6.14 -19.00 3.82
CA GLU A 10 -7.45 -19.02 4.46
C GLU A 10 -8.52 -18.26 3.65
N GLY A 11 -8.17 -17.79 2.45
CA GLY A 11 -9.11 -17.14 1.52
C GLY A 11 -9.52 -15.72 1.93
N ARG A 12 -8.79 -15.08 2.86
CA ARG A 12 -8.95 -13.66 3.23
C ARG A 12 -8.31 -12.75 2.17
N ILE A 13 -8.71 -12.94 0.91
CA ILE A 13 -8.21 -12.17 -0.23
C ILE A 13 -9.17 -11.05 -0.60
N LEU A 14 -8.60 -9.95 -1.08
CA LEU A 14 -9.35 -8.79 -1.55
C LEU A 14 -9.02 -8.55 -3.02
N PRO A 15 -9.96 -7.99 -3.80
CA PRO A 15 -9.65 -7.56 -5.15
C PRO A 15 -8.59 -6.46 -5.10
N VAL A 16 -7.70 -6.44 -6.10
CA VAL A 16 -6.73 -5.36 -6.25
C VAL A 16 -7.48 -4.02 -6.43
N PRO A 17 -7.16 -2.97 -5.66
CA PRO A 17 -7.70 -1.63 -5.87
C PRO A 17 -7.57 -1.16 -7.32
N VAL A 18 -8.61 -0.53 -7.87
CA VAL A 18 -8.70 -0.19 -9.30
C VAL A 18 -7.51 0.65 -9.78
N HIS A 19 -7.09 1.62 -8.97
CA HIS A 19 -5.96 2.50 -9.26
C HIS A 19 -4.60 1.77 -9.28
N LEU A 20 -4.49 0.56 -8.72
CA LEU A 20 -3.27 -0.26 -8.78
C LEU A 20 -3.29 -1.30 -9.90
N ARG A 21 -4.42 -1.45 -10.61
CA ARG A 21 -4.52 -2.42 -11.71
C ARG A 21 -3.82 -1.88 -12.95
N ASP A 22 -3.29 -2.81 -13.74
CA ASP A 22 -2.61 -2.48 -14.99
C ASP A 22 -3.52 -1.71 -15.96
N LYS A 23 -2.98 -0.64 -16.54
CA LYS A 23 -3.65 0.25 -17.49
C LYS A 23 -3.36 -0.12 -18.96
N HIS A 24 -2.38 -0.98 -19.23
CA HIS A 24 -1.80 -1.14 -20.56
C HIS A 24 -2.52 -2.13 -21.47
N TYR A 25 -3.49 -2.91 -20.97
CA TYR A 25 -4.25 -3.85 -21.80
C TYR A 25 -5.52 -3.21 -22.38
N GLY A 26 -5.98 -3.70 -23.54
CA GLY A 26 -7.03 -3.04 -24.35
C GLY A 26 -8.40 -2.85 -23.68
N GLY A 27 -8.68 -3.53 -22.56
CA GLY A 27 -9.91 -3.37 -21.77
C GLY A 27 -9.80 -2.38 -20.61
N ALA A 28 -8.58 -1.98 -20.23
CA ALA A 28 -8.30 -1.25 -18.99
C ALA A 28 -9.08 0.07 -18.89
N LYS A 29 -9.09 0.87 -19.98
CA LYS A 29 -9.77 2.16 -20.03
C LYS A 29 -11.28 2.06 -19.82
N ARG A 30 -11.92 0.98 -20.29
CA ARG A 30 -13.37 0.77 -20.08
C ARG A 30 -13.69 0.34 -18.65
N LEU A 31 -12.74 -0.33 -18.00
CA LEU A 31 -12.87 -0.85 -16.65
C LEU A 31 -12.33 0.12 -15.58
N GLY A 32 -11.84 1.31 -16.00
CA GLY A 32 -11.23 2.30 -15.11
C GLY A 32 -9.90 1.89 -14.50
N HIS A 33 -9.23 0.84 -15.02
CA HIS A 33 -7.99 0.35 -14.41
C HIS A 33 -6.87 1.39 -14.49
N GLY A 34 -6.18 1.57 -13.35
CA GLY A 34 -5.12 2.56 -13.20
C GLY A 34 -5.60 4.01 -13.12
N GLU A 35 -6.92 4.26 -13.14
CA GLU A 35 -7.46 5.60 -12.87
C GLU A 35 -7.28 5.93 -11.39
N GLY A 36 -6.79 7.14 -11.11
CA GLY A 36 -6.47 7.58 -9.74
C GLY A 36 -5.14 7.06 -9.19
N TYR A 37 -4.33 6.36 -9.98
CA TYR A 37 -2.99 5.95 -9.56
C TYR A 37 -2.12 7.18 -9.26
N GLN A 38 -1.53 7.21 -8.07
CA GLN A 38 -0.58 8.26 -7.69
C GLN A 38 0.85 7.72 -7.83
N TYR A 39 1.67 8.37 -8.65
CA TYR A 39 3.06 7.96 -8.84
C TYR A 39 3.94 8.54 -7.73
N ALA A 40 4.42 7.67 -6.82
CA ALA A 40 5.12 8.09 -5.61
C ALA A 40 6.33 9.02 -5.83
N HIS A 41 7.01 8.92 -6.97
CA HIS A 41 8.16 9.76 -7.28
C HIS A 41 7.79 11.22 -7.62
N ASP A 42 6.53 11.51 -7.92
CA ASP A 42 6.05 12.89 -8.14
C ASP A 42 5.70 13.59 -6.81
N HIS A 43 5.65 12.86 -5.69
CA HIS A 43 5.37 13.44 -4.38
C HIS A 43 6.65 13.93 -3.69
N PRO A 44 6.63 15.09 -3.01
CA PRO A 44 7.80 15.69 -2.36
C PRO A 44 8.54 14.75 -1.40
N ASP A 45 7.80 13.92 -0.66
CA ASP A 45 8.36 12.99 0.33
C ASP A 45 8.66 11.60 -0.24
N GLY A 46 8.41 11.39 -1.54
CA GLY A 46 8.49 10.09 -2.21
C GLY A 46 7.42 9.09 -1.75
N ILE A 47 6.32 9.59 -1.17
CA ILE A 47 5.23 8.78 -0.59
C ILE A 47 3.92 9.23 -1.24
N ALA A 48 3.30 8.34 -2.01
CA ALA A 48 1.95 8.55 -2.52
C ALA A 48 0.94 8.04 -1.48
N ALA A 49 0.09 8.94 -0.99
CA ALA A 49 -0.95 8.59 -0.03
C ALA A 49 -2.16 8.03 -0.79
N GLN A 50 -2.12 6.74 -1.10
CA GLN A 50 -3.20 5.99 -1.74
C GLN A 50 -3.41 4.65 -1.02
N ASP A 51 -4.56 4.02 -1.23
CA ASP A 51 -4.87 2.76 -0.58
C ASP A 51 -4.29 1.55 -1.33
N TYR A 52 -3.25 0.95 -0.75
CA TYR A 52 -2.55 -0.18 -1.37
C TYR A 52 -3.21 -1.54 -1.13
N LEU A 53 -3.93 -1.71 -0.01
CA LEU A 53 -4.38 -3.03 0.45
C LEU A 53 -5.89 -3.22 0.41
N GLY A 54 -6.69 -2.16 0.45
CA GLY A 54 -8.16 -2.27 0.49
C GLY A 54 -8.74 -2.51 1.88
N VAL A 55 -7.89 -2.71 2.90
CA VAL A 55 -8.27 -2.96 4.29
C VAL A 55 -7.22 -2.43 5.28
N GLU A 56 -7.65 -2.21 6.51
CA GLU A 56 -6.77 -1.88 7.63
C GLU A 56 -6.14 -3.14 8.20
N ARG A 57 -4.96 -3.51 7.68
CA ARG A 57 -4.22 -4.70 8.12
C ARG A 57 -2.73 -4.44 8.10
N GLU A 58 -2.06 -4.83 9.19
CA GLU A 58 -0.62 -4.71 9.33
C GLU A 58 0.02 -6.08 9.56
N TYR A 59 1.07 -6.38 8.79
CA TYR A 59 1.79 -7.66 8.85
C TYR A 59 3.24 -7.55 9.34
N TYR A 60 3.81 -6.34 9.29
CA TYR A 60 5.19 -6.09 9.70
C TYR A 60 5.20 -5.23 10.96
N ARG A 61 5.79 -5.78 12.03
CA ARG A 61 5.96 -5.14 13.33
C ARG A 61 7.47 -5.18 13.63
N PRO A 62 8.21 -4.10 13.30
CA PRO A 62 9.66 -4.08 13.47
C PRO A 62 10.03 -4.18 14.95
N THR A 63 11.21 -4.73 15.24
CA THR A 63 11.79 -4.73 16.58
C THR A 63 12.65 -3.49 16.82
N ASP A 64 13.08 -3.28 18.06
CA ASP A 64 13.95 -2.17 18.47
C ASP A 64 15.45 -2.47 18.29
N ARG A 65 15.79 -3.57 17.61
CA ARG A 65 17.16 -4.11 17.55
C ARG A 65 17.86 -3.73 16.25
N GLY A 66 19.09 -3.23 16.38
CA GLY A 66 19.95 -2.93 15.23
C GLY A 66 19.30 -1.94 14.26
N PHE A 67 19.35 -2.27 12.97
CA PHE A 67 18.81 -1.44 11.89
C PHE A 67 17.28 -1.36 11.89
N GLU A 68 16.57 -2.34 12.46
CA GLU A 68 15.11 -2.27 12.53
C GLU A 68 14.61 -1.10 13.37
N ARG A 69 15.41 -0.59 14.32
CA ARG A 69 15.07 0.62 15.07
C ARG A 69 14.97 1.86 14.17
N GLU A 70 15.92 2.03 13.26
CA GLU A 70 15.91 3.12 12.29
C GLU A 70 14.78 2.94 11.27
N LEU A 71 14.59 1.71 10.79
CA LEU A 71 13.50 1.37 9.90
C LEU A 71 12.13 1.63 10.54
N ALA A 72 11.96 1.35 11.82
CA ALA A 72 10.72 1.61 12.56
C ALA A 72 10.37 3.09 12.59
N GLN A 73 11.36 3.97 12.78
CA GLN A 73 11.16 5.42 12.74
C GLN A 73 10.70 5.87 11.35
N ARG A 74 11.37 5.40 10.29
CA ARG A 74 10.99 5.71 8.91
C ARG A 74 9.60 5.15 8.56
N LEU A 75 9.29 3.94 9.01
CA LEU A 75 8.00 3.29 8.81
C LEU A 75 6.86 4.09 9.46
N GLU A 76 7.07 4.64 10.65
CA GLU A 76 6.05 5.48 11.29
C GLU A 76 5.80 6.76 10.50
N THR A 77 6.84 7.43 10.00
CA THR A 77 6.66 8.60 9.10
C THR A 77 5.84 8.22 7.87
N ILE A 78 6.13 7.08 7.25
CA ILE A 78 5.37 6.60 6.09
C ILE A 78 3.91 6.35 6.48
N ARG A 79 3.65 5.69 7.62
CA ARG A 79 2.29 5.41 8.11
C ARG A 79 1.49 6.67 8.39
N VAL A 80 2.11 7.69 8.99
CA VAL A 80 1.46 9.00 9.21
C VAL A 80 1.05 9.60 7.86
N ARG A 81 1.98 9.69 6.89
CA ARG A 81 1.67 10.23 5.55
C ARG A 81 0.57 9.46 4.83
N LEU A 82 0.58 8.13 4.92
CA LEU A 82 -0.44 7.28 4.30
C LEU A 82 -1.82 7.44 4.97
N ARG A 83 -1.87 7.77 6.27
CA ARG A 83 -3.13 8.09 6.97
C ARG A 83 -3.64 9.47 6.60
N GLU A 84 -2.76 10.48 6.57
CA GLU A 84 -3.12 11.87 6.20
C GLU A 84 -3.83 11.92 4.84
N GLY A 85 -3.28 11.30 3.79
CA GLY A 85 -3.93 11.31 2.47
C GLY A 85 -5.05 10.28 2.28
N ARG A 86 -5.47 9.56 3.32
CA ARG A 86 -6.75 8.81 3.31
C ARG A 86 -7.93 9.69 3.74
N GLU A 87 -7.67 10.83 4.39
CA GLU A 87 -8.68 11.75 4.90
C GLU A 87 -9.01 12.88 3.90
N GLU A 88 -8.18 13.08 2.86
CA GLU A 88 -8.41 13.95 1.71
C GLU A 88 -9.20 13.27 0.59
#